data_AF-A0A0M4FN48-F1
#
_entry.id   AF-A0A0M4FN48-F1
#
_cell.length_a   1.000
_cell.length_b   1.000
_cell.length_c   1.000
_cell.angle_alpha   90.00
_cell.angle_beta   90.00
_cell.angle_gamma   90.00
#
_symmetry.space_group_name_H-M   'P 1'
#
loop_
_entity.id
_entity.type
_entity.pdbx_description
1 polymer ?
#
loop_
_entity_poly.entity_id
_entity_poly.type
_entity_poly.pdbx_seq_one_letter_code
_entity_poly.pdbx_strand_id
1 'polypeptide(L)'
;KEDILAISAPAQVKVAAAPAVEAKPEKVLPEGVEVIPMSAMRKAISKGMTHSYLTAPTFTLNYDVDMTNLIALRKQVLDPIMNKTGMKVTFTDLIGLAVVRTLMKE
;
A
#
# COMPACT_ATOMS: atom_id res chain seq x y z
N LYS A 1 34.72 -6.01 -48.88
CA LYS A 1 33.59 -5.45 -49.67
C LYS A 1 32.39 -6.41 -49.72
N GLU A 2 32.27 -7.43 -48.86
CA GLU A 2 31.20 -8.44 -49.06
C GLU A 2 30.38 -8.83 -47.82
N ASP A 3 30.60 -8.23 -46.64
CA ASP A 3 29.81 -8.56 -45.43
C ASP A 3 28.72 -7.52 -45.11
N ILE A 4 28.00 -7.02 -46.13
CA ILE A 4 26.81 -6.15 -45.93
C ILE A 4 25.54 -6.75 -46.59
N LEU A 5 25.64 -7.94 -47.20
CA LEU A 5 24.52 -8.56 -47.93
C LEU A 5 23.77 -9.68 -47.18
N ALA A 6 23.99 -9.85 -45.87
CA ALA A 6 23.27 -10.86 -45.08
C ALA A 6 22.13 -10.30 -44.21
N ILE A 7 21.76 -9.01 -44.36
CA ILE A 7 20.62 -8.40 -43.65
C ILE A 7 19.52 -8.05 -44.67
N SER A 8 18.90 -9.07 -45.27
CA SER A 8 17.59 -8.94 -45.90
C SER A 8 16.94 -10.29 -46.18
N ALA A 9 16.24 -10.85 -45.18
CA ALA A 9 15.11 -11.75 -45.41
C ALA A 9 14.20 -11.75 -44.16
N PRO A 10 12.87 -11.55 -44.32
CA PRO A 10 11.97 -11.35 -43.19
C PRO A 10 11.62 -12.69 -42.54
N ALA A 11 12.14 -12.91 -41.33
CA ALA A 11 11.72 -14.05 -40.51
C ALA A 11 10.36 -13.73 -39.86
N GLN A 12 9.40 -14.59 -40.16
CA GLN A 12 8.00 -14.55 -39.79
C GLN A 12 7.78 -14.30 -38.29
N VAL A 13 6.97 -13.29 -37.99
CA VAL A 13 6.44 -13.03 -36.65
C VAL A 13 5.47 -14.15 -36.28
N LYS A 14 5.95 -15.13 -35.52
CA LYS A 14 5.12 -16.13 -34.86
C LYS A 14 4.50 -15.48 -33.63
N VAL A 15 3.26 -15.04 -33.75
CA VAL A 15 2.45 -14.54 -32.62
C VAL A 15 2.22 -15.73 -31.67
N ALA A 16 2.95 -15.74 -30.57
CA ALA A 16 2.71 -16.65 -29.46
C ALA A 16 1.42 -16.22 -28.76
N ALA A 17 0.43 -17.11 -28.78
CA ALA A 17 -0.87 -16.92 -28.15
C ALA A 17 -0.72 -16.69 -26.64
N ALA A 18 -1.27 -15.58 -26.15
CA ALA A 18 -1.47 -15.35 -24.72
C ALA A 18 -2.50 -16.37 -24.19
N PRO A 19 -2.34 -16.88 -22.95
CA PRO A 19 -3.29 -17.83 -22.38
C PRO A 19 -4.64 -17.15 -22.19
N ALA A 20 -5.68 -17.76 -22.77
CA ALA A 20 -7.06 -17.35 -22.61
C ALA A 20 -7.45 -17.45 -21.12
N VAL A 21 -7.90 -16.33 -20.56
CA VAL A 21 -8.51 -16.30 -19.24
C VAL A 21 -9.86 -17.01 -19.36
N GLU A 22 -9.96 -18.21 -18.81
CA GLU A 22 -11.22 -18.94 -18.69
C GLU A 22 -12.23 -18.09 -17.90
N ALA A 23 -13.28 -17.65 -18.58
CA ALA A 23 -14.41 -16.97 -17.97
C ALA A 23 -15.14 -17.96 -17.07
N LYS A 24 -14.99 -17.80 -15.76
CA LYS A 24 -15.78 -18.51 -14.75
C LYS A 24 -17.26 -18.15 -14.95
N PRO A 25 -18.20 -19.11 -14.95
CA PRO A 25 -19.61 -18.84 -15.24
C PRO A 25 -20.17 -17.79 -14.28
N GLU A 26 -20.81 -16.76 -14.84
CA GLU A 26 -21.53 -15.73 -14.10
C GLU A 26 -22.64 -16.41 -13.29
N LYS A 27 -22.48 -16.39 -11.97
CA LYS A 27 -23.60 -16.64 -11.06
C LYS A 27 -24.63 -15.57 -11.37
N VAL A 28 -25.84 -15.98 -11.77
CA VAL A 28 -26.99 -15.08 -11.86
C VAL A 28 -27.19 -14.49 -10.46
N LEU A 29 -26.79 -13.23 -10.31
CA LEU A 29 -26.95 -12.50 -9.06
C LEU A 29 -28.40 -12.02 -8.97
N PRO A 30 -29.01 -12.01 -7.77
CA PRO A 30 -30.35 -11.47 -7.58
C PRO A 30 -30.41 -10.00 -8.02
N GLU A 31 -31.55 -9.58 -8.56
CA GLU A 31 -31.77 -8.21 -9.04
C GLU A 31 -31.46 -7.20 -7.91
N GLY A 32 -30.55 -6.25 -8.20
CA GLY A 32 -30.12 -5.22 -7.25
C GLY A 32 -28.68 -5.34 -6.72
N VAL A 33 -27.88 -6.32 -7.17
CA VAL A 33 -26.47 -6.45 -6.76
C VAL A 33 -25.53 -5.79 -7.77
N GLU A 34 -24.87 -4.72 -7.35
CA GLU A 34 -23.77 -4.11 -8.11
C GLU A 34 -22.43 -4.79 -7.78
N VAL A 35 -21.80 -5.38 -8.80
CA VAL A 35 -20.46 -5.97 -8.67
C VAL A 35 -19.41 -4.95 -9.08
N ILE A 36 -18.68 -4.40 -8.11
CA ILE A 36 -17.55 -3.52 -8.38
C ILE A 36 -16.29 -4.38 -8.60
N PRO A 37 -15.72 -4.43 -9.82
CA PRO A 37 -14.50 -5.18 -10.07
C PRO A 37 -13.32 -4.60 -9.30
N MET A 38 -12.46 -5.46 -8.75
CA MET A 38 -11.27 -5.01 -8.02
C MET A 38 -10.23 -4.42 -8.99
N SER A 39 -9.78 -3.19 -8.72
CA SER A 39 -8.60 -2.63 -9.37
C SER A 39 -7.34 -3.43 -9.02
N ALA A 40 -6.31 -3.37 -9.87
CA ALA A 40 -5.04 -4.07 -9.65
C ALA A 40 -4.40 -3.72 -8.30
N MET A 41 -4.42 -2.45 -7.91
CA MET A 41 -3.93 -1.98 -6.60
C MET A 41 -4.72 -2.59 -5.43
N ARG A 42 -6.06 -2.63 -5.52
CA ARG A 42 -6.91 -3.22 -4.48
C ARG A 42 -6.66 -4.72 -4.32
N LYS A 43 -6.42 -5.42 -5.44
CA LYS A 43 -6.08 -6.86 -5.44
C LYS A 43 -4.72 -7.14 -4.81
N ALA A 44 -3.73 -6.26 -5.01
CA ALA A 44 -2.43 -6.38 -4.35
C ALA A 44 -2.54 -6.20 -2.83
N ILE A 45 -3.29 -5.17 -2.39
CA ILE A 45 -3.54 -4.92 -0.96
C ILE A 45 -4.24 -6.12 -0.32
N SER A 46 -5.30 -6.67 -0.94
CA SER A 46 -6.02 -7.81 -0.38
C SER A 46 -5.14 -9.05 -0.24
N LYS A 47 -4.27 -9.33 -1.22
CA LYS A 47 -3.31 -10.44 -1.15
C LYS A 47 -2.28 -10.26 -0.02
N GLY A 48 -1.80 -9.04 0.20
CA GLY A 48 -0.87 -8.74 1.30
C GLY A 48 -1.52 -8.92 2.67
N MET A 49 -2.77 -8.46 2.82
CA MET A 49 -3.53 -8.60 4.07
C MET A 49 -3.84 -10.06 4.41
N THR A 50 -4.28 -10.85 3.43
CA THR A 50 -4.56 -12.28 3.66
C THR A 50 -3.30 -13.05 4.00
N HIS A 51 -2.17 -12.74 3.36
CA HIS A 51 -0.90 -13.36 3.69
C HIS A 51 -0.48 -13.06 5.13
N SER A 52 -0.46 -11.78 5.52
CA SER A 52 -0.09 -11.34 6.89
C SER A 52 -0.92 -12.05 7.96
N TYR A 53 -2.24 -12.12 7.76
CA TYR A 53 -3.17 -12.74 8.70
C TYR A 53 -2.96 -14.25 8.86
N LEU A 54 -2.64 -14.96 7.77
CA LEU A 54 -2.48 -16.41 7.79
C LEU A 54 -1.09 -16.87 8.24
N THR A 55 -0.04 -16.05 8.04
CA THR A 55 1.33 -16.44 8.38
C THR A 55 1.74 -16.12 9.81
N ALA A 56 1.23 -15.04 10.39
CA ALA A 56 1.65 -14.57 11.70
C ALA A 56 0.51 -14.71 12.73
N PRO A 57 0.68 -15.46 13.83
CA PRO A 57 -0.31 -15.47 14.91
C PRO A 57 -0.32 -14.09 15.59
N THR A 58 -1.40 -13.34 15.39
CA THR A 58 -1.53 -11.97 15.91
C THR A 58 -1.99 -11.97 17.37
N PHE A 59 -1.21 -11.35 18.25
CA PHE A 59 -1.60 -11.06 19.63
C PHE A 59 -1.76 -9.55 19.80
N THR A 60 -2.92 -9.12 20.29
CA THR A 60 -3.24 -7.70 20.49
C THR A 60 -3.11 -7.33 21.97
N LEU A 61 -2.27 -6.35 22.27
CA LEU A 61 -2.15 -5.74 23.59
C LEU A 61 -2.77 -4.35 23.56
N ASN A 62 -3.70 -4.08 24.49
CA ASN A 62 -4.34 -2.79 24.65
C ASN A 62 -3.81 -2.12 25.92
N TYR A 63 -3.38 -0.86 25.80
CA TYR A 63 -2.91 -0.04 26.91
C TYR A 63 -3.57 1.33 26.88
N ASP A 64 -3.93 1.83 28.06
CA ASP A 64 -4.40 3.19 28.21
C ASP A 64 -3.21 4.11 28.52
N VAL A 65 -3.13 5.22 27.78
CA VAL A 65 -2.04 6.19 27.90
C VAL A 65 -2.62 7.58 28.14
N ASP A 66 -2.18 8.24 29.22
CA ASP A 66 -2.57 9.63 29.50
C ASP A 66 -1.86 10.60 28.54
N MET A 67 -2.67 11.36 27.80
CA MET A 67 -2.22 12.32 26.78
C MET A 67 -2.20 13.76 27.27
N THR A 68 -2.54 14.03 28.54
CA THR A 68 -2.69 15.40 29.08
C THR A 68 -1.44 16.26 28.87
N ASN A 69 -0.27 15.72 29.21
CA ASN A 69 1.01 16.41 29.04
C ASN A 69 1.36 16.62 27.56
N LEU A 70 0.99 15.67 26.70
CA LEU A 70 1.25 15.75 25.26
C LEU A 70 0.38 16.83 24.60
N ILE A 71 -0.86 17.00 25.05
CA ILE A 71 -1.73 18.11 24.61
C ILE A 71 -1.14 19.46 25.01
N ALA A 72 -0.62 19.60 26.23
CA ALA A 72 0.04 20.81 26.68
C ALA A 72 1.29 21.14 25.83
N LEU A 73 2.14 20.14 25.58
CA LEU A 73 3.32 20.28 24.73
C LEU A 73 2.94 20.68 23.29
N ARG A 74 1.90 20.06 22.73
CA ARG A 74 1.42 20.41 21.39
C ARG A 74 1.01 21.87 21.31
N LYS A 75 0.28 22.39 22.29
CA LYS A 75 -0.11 23.83 22.33
C LYS A 75 1.10 24.74 22.29
N GLN A 76 2.17 24.43 23.02
CA GLN A 76 3.40 25.23 23.06
C GLN A 76 4.19 25.18 21.75
N VAL A 77 4.16 24.03 21.06
CA VAL A 77 5.02 23.75 19.91
C VAL A 77 4.33 24.02 18.57
N LEU A 78 2.99 24.12 18.55
CA LEU A 78 2.22 24.40 17.34
C LEU A 78 2.61 25.73 16.70
N ASP A 79 2.53 26.82 17.45
CA ASP A 79 2.77 28.17 16.95
C ASP A 79 4.19 28.34 16.36
N PRO A 80 5.28 27.94 17.06
CA PRO A 80 6.62 28.10 16.50
C PRO A 80 6.89 27.20 15.29
N ILE A 81 6.31 25.99 15.24
CA ILE A 81 6.54 25.07 14.10
C ILE A 81 5.72 25.49 12.88
N MET A 82 4.48 25.93 13.08
CA MET A 82 3.64 26.43 12.00
C MET A 82 4.28 27.64 11.32
N ASN A 83 4.86 28.55 12.11
CA ASN A 83 5.56 29.73 11.57
C ASN A 83 6.84 29.38 10.79
N LYS A 84 7.54 28.29 11.14
CA LYS A 84 8.82 27.91 10.51
C LYS A 84 8.67 26.99 9.30
N THR A 85 7.66 26.12 9.30
CA THR A 85 7.53 25.05 8.31
C THR A 85 6.23 25.09 7.52
N GLY A 86 5.26 25.91 7.92
CA GLY A 86 3.95 26.00 7.28
C GLY A 86 3.09 24.75 7.45
N MET A 87 3.57 23.73 8.16
CA MET A 87 2.87 22.46 8.39
C MET A 87 2.35 22.38 9.82
N LYS A 88 1.11 21.89 9.96
CA LYS A 88 0.45 21.75 11.25
C LYS A 88 0.88 20.45 11.92
N VAL A 89 1.44 20.56 13.13
CA VAL A 89 1.79 19.38 13.93
C VAL A 89 0.54 18.70 14.47
N THR A 90 0.44 17.39 14.23
CA THR A 90 -0.65 16.53 14.68
C THR A 90 -0.20 15.61 15.83
N PHE A 91 -1.16 14.98 16.50
CA PHE A 91 -0.84 14.02 17.56
C PHE A 91 -0.16 12.76 17.02
N THR A 92 -0.47 12.35 15.79
CA THR A 92 0.16 11.19 15.13
C THR A 92 1.65 11.41 14.92
N ASP A 93 2.09 12.65 14.66
CA ASP A 93 3.51 12.97 14.49
C ASP A 93 4.30 12.80 15.79
N LEU A 94 3.70 13.21 16.91
CA LEU A 94 4.29 13.08 18.24
C LEU A 94 4.36 11.62 18.69
N ILE A 95 3.32 10.83 18.39
CA ILE A 95 3.32 9.38 18.65
C ILE A 95 4.37 8.69 17.77
N GLY A 96 4.48 9.05 16.48
CA GLY A 96 5.52 8.54 15.59
C GLY A 96 6.93 8.79 16.13
N LEU A 97 7.21 10.01 16.61
CA LEU A 97 8.49 10.33 17.24
C LEU A 97 8.76 9.49 18.50
N ALA A 98 7.73 9.27 19.33
CA ALA A 98 7.86 8.43 20.52
C ALA A 98 8.20 6.97 20.17
N VAL A 99 7.51 6.40 19.17
CA VAL A 99 7.74 5.03 18.70
C VAL A 99 9.15 4.86 18.13
N VAL A 100 9.62 5.79 17.30
CA VAL A 100 10.99 5.73 16.76
C VAL A 100 12.03 5.79 17.87
N ARG A 101 11.83 6.66 18.88
CA ARG A 101 12.75 6.74 20.03
C ARG A 101 12.76 5.47 20.87
N THR A 102 11.63 4.79 21.02
CA THR A 102 11.58 3.51 21.74
C THR A 102 12.24 2.39 20.95
N LEU A 103 12.11 2.37 19.63
CA LEU A 103 12.76 1.37 18.78
C LEU A 103 14.28 1.54 18.70
N MET A 104 14.79 2.78 18.82
CA MET A 104 16.24 3.05 18.81
C MET A 104 16.94 2.83 20.16
N LYS A 105 16.18 2.77 21.25
CA LYS A 105 16.69 2.43 22.57
C LYS A 105 16.69 0.91 22.73
N GLU A 106 17.75 0.28 22.27
CA GLU A 106 18.25 -0.98 22.83
C GLU A 106 19.46 -0.70 23.72
#